data_AF-A0A4Y9RZY9-F1
#
_entry.id   AF-A0A4Y9RZY9-F1
#
_cell.length_a   1.000
_cell.length_b   1.000
_cell.length_c   1.000
_cell.angle_alpha   90.00
_cell.angle_beta   90.00
_cell.angle_gamma   90.00
#
_symmetry.space_group_name_H-M   'P 1'
#
loop_
_entity.id
_entity.type
_entity.pdbx_description
1 polymer ?
#
loop_
_entity_poly.entity_id
_entity_poly.type
_entity_poly.pdbx_seq_one_letter_code
_entity_poly.pdbx_strand_id
1 'polypeptide(L)'
;MEGAAFPQLAATFVLNLAFAILAGASVVAWWLRSHDWAGRPALPVPALVAAVAAVALTADGAGFWLAAARMAEVPLGEAWPAVRSMAADTHFGRVWVLGMGALAVVLASASLPVRAGGGLRLAALLVFAVSRSLGGHAAAEGDLSLALGVDVLHFILIGLWLGEVAMALLLLRGPAQREAMAFVEHVSSTATSVLVGIFATGALNTWRMVAPLAGTLGSPYVTVLLLKVGLVLLAAALGGINRFVVMPQMRTPAIAFGVSRGRFRTVLGIESVVLAAALAAAAVLSSTQPPHAG
;
A
#
# COMPACT_ATOMS: atom_id res chain seq x y z
N MET A 1 0.22 21.20 21.19
CA MET A 1 0.80 19.87 20.89
C MET A 1 -0.09 18.99 20.01
N GLU A 2 -1.40 19.26 19.85
CA GLU A 2 -2.29 18.50 18.94
C GLU A 2 -1.98 18.67 17.44
N GLY A 3 -1.38 19.80 17.04
CA GLY A 3 -1.10 20.11 15.63
C GLY A 3 -0.06 19.22 14.93
N ALA A 4 0.74 18.44 15.68
CA ALA A 4 1.81 17.60 15.12
C ALA A 4 1.39 16.15 14.83
N ALA A 5 0.19 15.73 15.27
CA ALA A 5 -0.35 14.39 15.03
C ALA A 5 -0.91 14.23 13.61
N PHE A 6 -1.65 15.23 13.12
CA PHE A 6 -2.23 15.21 11.78
C PHE A 6 -1.19 15.18 10.64
N PRO A 7 -0.12 16.00 10.66
CA PRO A 7 0.91 15.96 9.62
C PRO A 7 1.62 14.61 9.50
N GLN A 8 1.85 13.92 10.63
CA GLN A 8 2.46 12.60 10.61
C GLN A 8 1.51 11.55 10.04
N LEU A 9 0.25 11.59 10.43
CA LEU A 9 -0.77 10.71 9.89
C LEU A 9 -0.92 10.89 8.37
N ALA A 10 -0.93 12.13 7.90
CA ALA A 10 -0.94 12.46 6.49
C ALA A 10 0.31 11.91 5.77
N ALA A 11 1.51 12.07 6.35
CA ALA A 11 2.74 11.51 5.80
C ALA A 11 2.69 9.98 5.72
N THR A 12 2.23 9.30 6.76
CA THR A 12 2.06 7.83 6.77
C THR A 12 1.04 7.37 5.73
N PHE A 13 -0.09 8.05 5.62
CA PHE A 13 -1.10 7.74 4.60
C PHE A 13 -0.54 7.89 3.18
N VAL A 14 0.11 9.02 2.89
CA VAL A 14 0.71 9.30 1.58
C VAL A 14 1.80 8.27 1.25
N LEU A 15 2.64 7.93 2.22
CA LEU A 15 3.70 6.93 2.04
C LEU A 15 3.14 5.54 1.72
N ASN A 16 2.13 5.10 2.46
CA ASN A 16 1.49 3.81 2.23
C ASN A 16 0.76 3.77 0.87
N LEU A 17 0.13 4.87 0.47
CA LEU A 17 -0.54 5.00 -0.82
C LEU A 17 0.49 4.97 -1.98
N ALA A 18 1.60 5.70 -1.82
CA ALA A 18 2.68 5.71 -2.78
C ALA A 18 3.31 4.31 -2.94
N PHE A 19 3.54 3.60 -1.84
CA PHE A 19 3.99 2.20 -1.87
C PHE A 19 3.02 1.31 -2.66
N ALA A 20 1.72 1.39 -2.39
CA ALA A 20 0.70 0.61 -3.10
C ALA A 20 0.73 0.89 -4.62
N ILE A 21 0.76 2.16 -5.01
CA ILE A 21 0.84 2.56 -6.43
C ILE A 21 2.12 2.03 -7.07
N LEU A 22 3.28 2.14 -6.40
CA LEU A 22 4.55 1.63 -6.91
C LEU A 22 4.55 0.11 -7.07
N ALA A 23 4.01 -0.63 -6.08
CA ALA A 23 3.89 -2.08 -6.11
C ALA A 23 2.98 -2.54 -7.26
N GLY A 24 1.77 -1.97 -7.35
CA GLY A 24 0.82 -2.26 -8.43
C GLY A 24 1.37 -1.90 -9.81
N ALA A 25 1.96 -0.72 -9.98
CA ALA A 25 2.58 -0.31 -11.24
C ALA A 25 3.72 -1.27 -11.64
N SER A 26 4.49 -1.79 -10.67
CA SER A 26 5.59 -2.72 -10.93
C SER A 26 5.10 -4.09 -11.37
N VAL A 27 4.08 -4.65 -10.71
CA VAL A 27 3.48 -5.94 -11.08
C VAL A 27 2.78 -5.86 -12.43
N VAL A 28 1.99 -4.80 -12.64
CA VAL A 28 1.31 -4.59 -13.93
C VAL A 28 2.31 -4.35 -15.05
N ALA A 29 3.36 -3.54 -14.84
CA ALA A 29 4.42 -3.38 -15.82
C ALA A 29 5.14 -4.69 -16.12
N TRP A 30 5.33 -5.56 -15.12
CA TRP A 30 5.89 -6.88 -15.32
C TRP A 30 4.99 -7.76 -16.20
N TRP A 31 3.69 -7.80 -15.92
CA TRP A 31 2.72 -8.55 -16.71
C TRP A 31 2.61 -8.05 -18.16
N LEU A 32 2.60 -6.73 -18.36
CA LEU A 32 2.56 -6.11 -19.69
C LEU A 32 3.79 -6.42 -20.54
N ARG A 33 4.92 -6.86 -19.97
CA ARG A 33 6.10 -7.24 -20.76
C ARG A 33 5.94 -8.52 -21.55
N SER A 34 5.04 -9.41 -21.10
CA SER A 34 4.79 -10.72 -21.72
C SER A 34 3.51 -10.75 -22.56
N HIS A 35 2.82 -9.61 -22.69
CA HIS A 35 1.56 -9.50 -23.43
C HIS A 35 1.64 -8.36 -24.46
N ASP A 36 1.17 -8.61 -25.68
CA ASP A 36 1.07 -7.61 -26.74
C ASP A 36 -0.05 -6.62 -26.42
N TRP A 37 0.29 -5.59 -25.62
CA TRP A 37 -0.63 -4.53 -25.22
C TRP A 37 -0.47 -3.31 -26.14
N ALA A 38 -1.38 -3.14 -27.10
CA ALA A 38 -1.37 -2.00 -28.01
C ALA A 38 -2.04 -0.74 -27.42
N GLY A 39 -2.86 -0.91 -26.37
CA GLY A 39 -3.52 0.18 -25.64
C GLY A 39 -2.54 1.09 -24.90
N ARG A 40 -1.87 2.01 -25.60
CA ARG A 40 -0.90 2.94 -24.97
C ARG A 40 -1.49 3.53 -23.68
N PRO A 41 -0.89 3.29 -22.50
CA PRO A 41 -1.34 3.96 -21.30
C PRO A 41 -1.23 5.47 -21.54
N ALA A 42 -2.27 6.22 -21.15
CA ALA A 42 -2.25 7.67 -21.24
C ALA A 42 -1.10 8.31 -20.44
N LEU A 43 -0.49 7.55 -19.51
CA LEU A 43 0.63 7.94 -18.66
C LEU A 43 1.85 7.01 -18.90
N PRO A 44 3.05 7.56 -19.15
CA PRO A 44 4.26 6.75 -19.24
C PRO A 44 4.63 6.18 -17.86
N VAL A 45 4.66 4.84 -17.75
CA VAL A 45 4.97 4.10 -16.51
C VAL A 45 6.25 4.61 -15.82
N PRO A 46 7.37 4.89 -16.53
CA PRO A 46 8.56 5.47 -15.91
C PRO A 46 8.32 6.80 -15.19
N ALA A 47 7.55 7.71 -15.79
CA ALA A 47 7.26 9.01 -15.18
C ALA A 47 6.35 8.88 -13.96
N LEU A 48 5.36 7.97 -14.01
CA LEU A 48 4.52 7.65 -12.86
C LEU A 48 5.38 7.11 -11.71
N VAL A 49 6.26 6.15 -11.97
CA VAL A 49 7.15 5.58 -10.95
C VAL A 49 8.05 6.66 -10.36
N ALA A 50 8.67 7.51 -11.19
CA ALA A 50 9.53 8.59 -10.70
C ALA A 50 8.76 9.58 -9.82
N ALA A 51 7.59 10.05 -10.27
CA ALA A 51 6.77 11.00 -9.52
C ALA A 51 6.30 10.40 -8.19
N VAL A 52 5.78 9.17 -8.19
CA VAL A 52 5.28 8.52 -6.98
C VAL A 52 6.42 8.15 -6.03
N ALA A 53 7.60 7.75 -6.53
CA ALA A 53 8.77 7.50 -5.70
C ALA A 53 9.29 8.78 -5.05
N ALA A 54 9.28 9.92 -5.75
CA ALA A 54 9.61 11.21 -5.16
C ALA A 54 8.61 11.62 -4.06
N VAL A 55 7.31 11.38 -4.27
CA VAL A 55 6.29 11.57 -3.23
C VAL A 55 6.53 10.64 -2.04
N ALA A 56 6.90 9.38 -2.25
CA ALA A 56 7.21 8.44 -1.17
C ALA A 56 8.44 8.91 -0.36
N LEU A 57 9.54 9.29 -1.03
CA LEU A 57 10.76 9.79 -0.40
C LEU A 57 10.48 11.04 0.46
N THR A 58 9.71 11.99 -0.09
CA THR A 58 9.38 13.22 0.62
C THR A 58 8.45 12.95 1.81
N ALA A 59 7.44 12.09 1.67
CA ALA A 59 6.55 11.72 2.76
C ALA A 59 7.28 10.96 3.88
N ASP A 60 8.16 10.02 3.54
CA ASP A 60 8.95 9.25 4.51
C ASP A 60 9.97 10.15 5.25
N GLY A 61 10.62 11.06 4.52
CA GLY A 61 11.53 12.05 5.10
C GLY A 61 10.83 13.03 6.03
N ALA A 62 9.67 13.56 5.61
CA ALA A 62 8.84 14.43 6.43
C ALA A 62 8.32 13.70 7.67
N GLY A 63 7.86 12.45 7.54
CA GLY A 63 7.41 11.62 8.65
C GLY A 63 8.49 11.41 9.71
N PHE A 64 9.72 11.11 9.28
CA PHE A 64 10.87 10.95 10.16
C PHE A 64 11.28 12.26 10.84
N TRP A 65 11.29 13.37 10.09
CA TRP A 65 11.58 14.70 10.64
C TRP A 65 10.57 15.11 11.72
N LEU A 66 9.27 14.93 11.44
CA LEU A 66 8.20 15.17 12.39
C LEU A 66 8.34 14.28 13.63
N ALA A 67 8.74 13.02 13.46
CA ALA A 67 9.00 12.12 14.58
C ALA A 67 10.16 12.58 15.46
N ALA A 68 11.30 12.92 14.84
CA ALA A 68 12.47 13.41 15.56
C ALA A 68 12.16 14.69 16.36
N ALA A 69 11.49 15.66 15.71
CA ALA A 69 11.08 16.92 16.35
C ALA A 69 10.18 16.68 17.56
N ARG A 70 9.18 15.79 17.43
CA ARG A 70 8.28 15.46 18.54
C ARG A 70 8.99 14.73 19.67
N MET A 71 9.87 13.78 19.37
CA MET A 71 10.61 13.03 20.39
C MET A 71 11.61 13.91 21.15
N ALA A 72 12.22 14.88 20.48
CA ALA A 72 13.12 15.85 21.10
C ALA A 72 12.40 17.08 21.70
N GLU A 73 11.08 17.16 21.55
CA GLU A 73 10.24 18.28 22.01
C GLU A 73 10.71 19.67 21.50
N VAL A 74 11.25 19.72 20.28
CA VAL A 74 11.76 20.95 19.65
C VAL A 74 10.88 21.43 18.48
N PRO A 75 10.93 22.73 18.14
CA PRO A 75 10.31 23.25 16.92
C PRO A 75 10.85 22.56 15.64
N LEU A 76 10.02 22.47 14.60
CA LEU A 76 10.39 21.79 13.34
C LEU A 76 11.66 22.36 12.69
N GLY A 77 11.88 23.68 12.78
CA GLY A 77 13.06 24.33 12.25
C GLY A 77 14.36 23.99 12.99
N GLU A 78 14.25 23.50 14.22
CA GLU A 78 15.39 23.19 15.10
C GLU A 78 15.65 21.68 15.23
N ALA A 79 14.86 20.84 14.54
CA ALA A 79 14.89 19.40 14.71
C ALA A 79 16.12 18.70 14.10
N TRP A 80 16.97 19.40 13.34
CA TRP A 80 18.10 18.78 12.64
C TRP A 80 19.06 17.98 13.53
N PRO A 81 19.49 18.45 14.72
CA PRO A 81 20.32 17.66 15.62
C PRO A 81 19.62 16.37 16.06
N ALA A 82 18.32 16.45 16.36
CA ALA A 82 17.51 15.29 16.74
C ALA A 82 17.37 14.30 15.57
N VAL A 83 17.16 14.79 14.35
CA VAL A 83 17.10 13.95 13.14
C VAL A 83 18.41 13.19 12.93
N ARG A 84 19.55 13.87 13.07
CA ARG A 84 20.87 13.23 12.94
C ARG A 84 21.10 12.16 14.00
N SER A 85 20.85 12.50 15.27
CA SER A 85 21.04 11.54 16.36
C SER A 85 20.09 10.35 16.21
N MET A 86 18.80 10.60 15.92
CA MET A 86 17.84 9.53 15.71
C MET A 86 18.26 8.62 14.55
N ALA A 87 18.70 9.18 13.42
CA ALA A 87 19.14 8.41 12.26
C ALA A 87 20.40 7.56 12.53
N ALA A 88 21.38 8.08 13.28
CA ALA A 88 22.65 7.41 13.54
C ALA A 88 22.58 6.41 14.70
N ASP A 89 21.94 6.82 15.79
CA ASP A 89 22.10 6.19 17.10
C ASP A 89 21.00 5.16 17.39
N THR A 90 19.87 5.22 16.69
CA THR A 90 18.71 4.36 16.97
C THR A 90 18.53 3.24 15.95
N HIS A 91 17.96 2.11 16.41
CA HIS A 91 17.53 1.03 15.52
C HIS A 91 16.49 1.52 14.51
N PHE A 92 15.49 2.28 14.98
CA PHE A 92 14.49 2.94 14.15
C PHE A 92 15.10 3.79 13.03
N GLY A 93 16.13 4.59 13.35
CA GLY A 93 16.88 5.40 12.40
C GLY A 93 17.60 4.60 11.32
N ARG A 94 18.33 3.55 11.70
CA ARG A 94 19.04 2.68 10.74
C ARG A 94 18.08 1.98 9.79
N VAL A 95 16.96 1.49 10.32
CA VAL A 95 15.90 0.85 9.54
C VAL A 95 15.24 1.86 8.60
N TRP A 96 15.03 3.10 9.03
CA TRP A 96 14.52 4.17 8.17
C TRP A 96 15.51 4.52 7.04
N VAL A 97 16.82 4.63 7.33
CA VAL A 97 17.85 4.87 6.29
C VAL A 97 17.82 3.78 5.21
N LEU A 98 17.65 2.51 5.62
CA LEU A 98 17.48 1.39 4.69
C LEU A 98 16.24 1.59 3.79
N GLY A 99 15.11 2.00 4.37
CA GLY A 99 13.88 2.31 3.64
C GLY A 99 14.05 3.47 2.65
N MET A 100 14.68 4.55 3.08
CA MET A 100 14.97 5.72 2.24
C MET A 100 15.88 5.35 1.06
N GLY A 101 16.93 4.57 1.32
CA GLY A 101 17.80 4.03 0.28
C GLY A 101 17.06 3.14 -0.71
N ALA A 102 16.15 2.30 -0.23
CA ALA A 102 15.31 1.47 -1.09
C ALA A 102 14.39 2.30 -1.98
N LEU A 103 13.73 3.34 -1.45
CA LEU A 103 12.91 4.26 -2.26
C LEU A 103 13.74 5.05 -3.27
N ALA A 104 14.99 5.42 -2.93
CA ALA A 104 15.90 6.07 -3.86
C ALA A 104 16.29 5.13 -5.03
N VAL A 105 16.48 3.83 -4.75
CA VAL A 105 16.68 2.82 -5.80
C VAL A 105 15.43 2.67 -6.67
N VAL A 106 14.22 2.71 -6.09
CA VAL A 106 12.97 2.71 -6.86
C VAL A 106 12.91 3.92 -7.80
N LEU A 107 13.22 5.12 -7.31
CA LEU A 107 13.29 6.34 -8.12
C LEU A 107 14.33 6.21 -9.24
N ALA A 108 15.54 5.77 -8.93
CA ALA A 108 16.60 5.55 -9.92
C ALA A 108 16.20 4.50 -10.97
N SER A 109 15.45 3.46 -10.58
CA SER A 109 14.95 2.43 -11.51
C SER A 109 13.96 2.95 -12.55
N ALA A 110 13.45 4.18 -12.39
CA ALA A 110 12.56 4.81 -13.36
C ALA A 110 13.30 5.27 -14.63
N SER A 111 14.60 5.57 -14.55
CA SER A 111 15.41 5.92 -15.73
C SER A 111 15.92 4.69 -16.50
N LEU A 112 15.83 3.50 -15.89
CA LEU A 112 16.22 2.25 -16.54
C LEU A 112 15.14 1.79 -17.53
N PRO A 113 15.52 1.08 -18.60
CA PRO A 113 14.55 0.35 -19.41
C PRO A 113 13.69 -0.52 -18.52
N VAL A 114 12.36 -0.53 -18.74
CA VAL A 114 11.40 -1.34 -17.97
C VAL A 114 11.86 -2.80 -17.87
N ARG A 115 12.57 -3.28 -18.91
CA ARG A 115 13.12 -4.63 -18.96
C ARG A 115 14.21 -4.93 -17.92
N ALA A 116 15.10 -3.97 -17.68
CA ALA A 116 16.24 -4.10 -16.77
C ALA A 116 15.90 -3.62 -15.34
N GLY A 117 15.07 -2.60 -15.20
CA GLY A 117 14.75 -1.99 -13.89
C GLY A 117 13.69 -2.72 -13.07
N GLY A 118 12.87 -3.59 -13.68
CA GLY A 118 11.71 -4.20 -13.00
C GLY A 118 12.06 -5.07 -11.79
N GLY A 119 13.04 -5.99 -11.94
CA GLY A 119 13.47 -6.86 -10.84
C GLY A 119 14.11 -6.09 -9.69
N LEU A 120 14.98 -5.13 -10.02
CA LEU A 120 15.61 -4.22 -9.05
C LEU A 120 14.55 -3.44 -8.27
N ARG A 121 13.53 -2.92 -8.96
CA ARG A 121 12.44 -2.17 -8.34
C ARG A 121 11.62 -3.01 -7.38
N LEU A 122 11.26 -4.24 -7.77
CA LEU A 122 10.53 -5.16 -6.89
C LEU A 122 11.35 -5.54 -5.66
N ALA A 123 12.65 -5.81 -5.83
CA ALA A 123 13.56 -6.07 -4.72
C ALA A 123 13.66 -4.87 -3.77
N ALA A 124 13.77 -3.65 -4.31
CA ALA A 124 13.81 -2.43 -3.51
C ALA A 124 12.48 -2.19 -2.77
N LEU A 125 11.32 -2.41 -3.40
CA LEU A 125 10.02 -2.32 -2.73
C LEU A 125 9.87 -3.35 -1.61
N LEU A 126 10.41 -4.57 -1.78
CA LEU A 126 10.46 -5.57 -0.72
C LEU A 126 11.33 -5.10 0.45
N VAL A 127 12.53 -4.55 0.19
CA VAL A 127 13.39 -3.99 1.24
C VAL A 127 12.70 -2.84 1.97
N PHE A 128 11.99 -1.97 1.24
CA PHE A 128 11.19 -0.91 1.85
C PHE A 128 10.07 -1.46 2.73
N ALA A 129 9.33 -2.47 2.28
CA ALA A 129 8.29 -3.12 3.09
C ALA A 129 8.86 -3.73 4.39
N VAL A 130 9.99 -4.43 4.30
CA VAL A 130 10.69 -4.98 5.46
C VAL A 130 11.14 -3.88 6.42
N SER A 131 11.75 -2.82 5.89
CA SER A 131 12.14 -1.63 6.68
C SER A 131 10.93 -1.04 7.41
N ARG A 132 9.79 -0.90 6.74
CA ARG A 132 8.58 -0.34 7.35
C ARG A 132 8.07 -1.17 8.53
N SER A 133 8.06 -2.49 8.40
CA SER A 133 7.64 -3.39 9.49
C SER A 133 8.66 -3.43 10.63
N LEU A 134 9.96 -3.38 10.32
CA LEU A 134 11.04 -3.31 11.32
C LEU A 134 11.00 -2.02 12.15
N GLY A 135 10.55 -0.91 11.57
CA GLY A 135 10.34 0.35 12.27
C GLY A 135 9.00 0.45 13.01
N GLY A 136 8.16 -0.59 12.95
CA GLY A 136 6.83 -0.63 13.54
C GLY A 136 6.73 -1.54 14.77
N HIS A 137 5.51 -1.69 15.30
CA HIS A 137 5.24 -2.51 16.48
C HIS A 137 5.50 -4.01 16.29
N ALA A 138 5.48 -4.50 15.04
CA ALA A 138 5.75 -5.91 14.75
C ALA A 138 7.18 -6.33 15.13
N ALA A 139 8.13 -5.39 15.15
CA ALA A 139 9.49 -5.63 15.59
C ALA A 139 9.63 -5.80 17.12
N ALA A 140 8.60 -5.51 17.91
CA ALA A 140 8.63 -5.67 19.37
C ALA A 140 8.84 -7.14 19.80
N GLU A 141 8.43 -8.12 18.97
CA GLU A 141 8.69 -9.55 19.17
C GLU A 141 10.06 -9.99 18.61
N GLY A 142 10.85 -9.07 18.04
CA GLY A 142 12.17 -9.28 17.45
C GLY A 142 12.21 -9.18 15.92
N ASP A 143 13.40 -8.87 15.40
CA ASP A 143 13.68 -8.58 13.98
C ASP A 143 13.57 -9.81 13.04
N LEU A 144 13.49 -11.03 13.59
CA LEU A 144 13.30 -12.28 12.84
C LEU A 144 12.07 -13.06 13.34
N SER A 145 11.10 -12.35 13.92
CA SER A 145 9.89 -12.95 14.48
C SER A 145 8.86 -13.32 13.40
N LEU A 146 7.99 -14.28 13.73
CA LEU A 146 6.82 -14.58 12.91
C LEU A 146 5.87 -13.39 12.81
N ALA A 147 5.81 -12.52 13.83
CA ALA A 147 4.99 -11.31 13.81
C ALA A 147 5.48 -10.34 12.73
N LEU A 148 6.80 -10.09 12.67
CA LEU A 148 7.39 -9.28 11.61
C LEU A 148 7.11 -9.85 10.23
N GLY A 149 7.33 -11.17 10.03
CA GLY A 149 7.09 -11.81 8.75
C GLY A 149 5.64 -11.69 8.27
N VAL A 150 4.67 -11.83 9.19
CA VAL A 150 3.25 -11.66 8.88
C VAL A 150 2.88 -10.20 8.62
N ASP A 151 3.46 -9.26 9.35
CA ASP A 151 3.24 -7.82 9.11
C ASP A 151 3.79 -7.38 7.74
N VAL A 152 5.02 -7.78 7.39
CA VAL A 152 5.62 -7.53 6.07
C VAL A 152 4.74 -8.09 4.96
N LEU A 153 4.31 -9.34 5.09
CA LEU A 153 3.47 -9.99 4.10
C LEU A 153 2.11 -9.29 3.99
N HIS A 154 1.47 -8.96 5.11
CA HIS A 154 0.19 -8.24 5.12
C HIS A 154 0.30 -6.87 4.45
N PHE A 155 1.37 -6.12 4.75
CA PHE A 155 1.64 -4.82 4.16
C PHE A 155 1.84 -4.90 2.64
N ILE A 156 2.64 -5.86 2.16
CA ILE A 156 2.84 -6.10 0.73
C ILE A 156 1.51 -6.46 0.06
N LEU A 157 0.73 -7.38 0.64
CA LEU A 157 -0.53 -7.83 0.06
C LEU A 157 -1.55 -6.69 -0.05
N ILE A 158 -1.72 -5.87 0.98
CA ILE A 158 -2.59 -4.68 0.91
C ILE A 158 -2.09 -3.71 -0.17
N GLY A 159 -0.78 -3.48 -0.24
CA GLY A 159 -0.16 -2.62 -1.24
C GLY A 159 -0.43 -3.12 -2.66
N LEU A 160 -0.33 -4.43 -2.89
CA LEU A 160 -0.62 -5.06 -4.17
C LEU A 160 -2.10 -4.93 -4.55
N TRP A 161 -3.03 -5.21 -3.64
CA TRP A 161 -4.46 -5.11 -3.94
C TRP A 161 -4.86 -3.68 -4.33
N LEU A 162 -4.51 -2.70 -3.51
CA LEU A 162 -4.80 -1.29 -3.79
C LEU A 162 -4.08 -0.81 -5.06
N GLY A 163 -2.81 -1.20 -5.22
CA GLY A 163 -2.01 -0.85 -6.40
C GLY A 163 -2.61 -1.36 -7.70
N GLU A 164 -3.02 -2.63 -7.74
CA GLU A 164 -3.63 -3.24 -8.93
C GLU A 164 -4.97 -2.60 -9.27
N VAL A 165 -5.82 -2.31 -8.26
CA VAL A 165 -7.09 -1.60 -8.44
C VAL A 165 -6.84 -0.20 -9.03
N ALA A 166 -5.86 0.54 -8.50
CA ALA A 166 -5.49 1.86 -9.01
C ALA A 166 -4.97 1.80 -10.46
N MET A 167 -4.10 0.83 -10.76
CA MET A 167 -3.62 0.64 -12.14
C MET A 167 -4.74 0.22 -13.08
N ALA A 168 -5.68 -0.60 -12.62
CA ALA A 168 -6.82 -1.01 -13.43
C ALA A 168 -7.71 0.18 -13.80
N LEU A 169 -7.94 1.11 -12.87
CA LEU A 169 -8.69 2.32 -13.11
C LEU A 169 -8.03 3.24 -14.16
N LEU A 170 -6.70 3.28 -14.21
CA LEU A 170 -5.94 4.06 -15.20
C LEU A 170 -5.93 3.37 -16.58
N LEU A 171 -5.64 2.07 -16.61
CA LEU A 171 -5.40 1.33 -17.85
C LEU A 171 -6.67 0.97 -18.61
N LEU A 172 -7.84 0.86 -17.97
CA LEU A 172 -9.09 0.48 -18.64
C LEU A 172 -9.76 1.60 -19.46
N ARG A 173 -9.10 2.74 -19.70
CA ARG A 173 -9.68 3.86 -20.48
C ARG A 173 -9.57 3.67 -21.99
N GLY A 174 -8.41 3.21 -22.46
CA GLY A 174 -8.06 3.13 -23.89
C GLY A 174 -8.05 1.76 -24.60
N PRO A 175 -7.94 0.59 -23.93
CA PRO A 175 -7.68 -0.67 -24.62
C PRO A 175 -8.88 -1.20 -25.39
N ALA A 176 -8.59 -1.98 -26.43
CA ALA A 176 -9.58 -2.77 -27.16
C ALA A 176 -10.18 -3.86 -26.27
N GLN A 177 -11.36 -4.40 -26.62
CA GLN A 177 -12.08 -5.37 -25.79
C GLN A 177 -11.22 -6.57 -25.40
N ARG A 178 -10.49 -7.17 -26.34
CA ARG A 178 -9.64 -8.34 -26.09
C ARG A 178 -8.54 -8.05 -25.06
N GLU A 179 -7.84 -6.94 -25.22
CA GLU A 179 -6.78 -6.51 -24.31
C GLU A 179 -7.34 -6.24 -22.92
N ALA A 180 -8.41 -5.43 -22.85
CA ALA A 180 -9.09 -5.10 -21.61
C ALA A 180 -9.54 -6.36 -20.85
N MET A 181 -10.07 -7.36 -21.55
CA MET A 181 -10.50 -8.62 -20.92
C MET A 181 -9.33 -9.41 -20.36
N ALA A 182 -8.23 -9.56 -21.11
CA ALA A 182 -7.05 -10.27 -20.62
C ALA A 182 -6.47 -9.60 -19.36
N PHE A 183 -6.45 -8.27 -19.34
CA PHE A 183 -5.97 -7.51 -18.20
C PHE A 183 -6.93 -7.56 -17.00
N VAL A 184 -8.24 -7.46 -17.21
CA VAL A 184 -9.24 -7.63 -16.14
C VAL A 184 -9.17 -9.04 -15.54
N GLU A 185 -8.98 -10.07 -16.37
CA GLU A 185 -8.80 -11.45 -15.91
C GLU A 185 -7.55 -11.61 -15.04
N HIS A 186 -6.42 -11.04 -15.48
CA HIS A 186 -5.18 -11.04 -14.72
C HIS A 186 -5.35 -10.34 -13.37
N VAL A 187 -5.79 -9.07 -13.37
CA VAL A 187 -5.98 -8.28 -12.14
C VAL A 187 -6.97 -8.97 -11.20
N SER A 188 -8.08 -9.48 -11.72
CA SER A 188 -9.09 -10.14 -10.86
C SER A 188 -8.56 -11.45 -10.27
N SER A 189 -7.70 -12.18 -10.98
CA SER A 189 -7.06 -13.40 -10.48
C SER A 189 -6.05 -13.08 -9.37
N THR A 190 -5.15 -12.13 -9.62
CA THR A 190 -4.15 -11.71 -8.64
C THR A 190 -4.81 -11.11 -7.40
N ALA A 191 -5.79 -10.23 -7.56
CA ALA A 191 -6.54 -9.66 -6.44
C ALA A 191 -7.23 -10.73 -5.57
N THR A 192 -7.72 -11.82 -6.16
CA THR A 192 -8.33 -12.93 -5.39
C THR A 192 -7.28 -13.63 -4.53
N SER A 193 -6.12 -13.98 -5.10
CA SER A 193 -5.02 -14.61 -4.37
C SER A 193 -4.46 -13.71 -3.27
N VAL A 194 -4.31 -12.42 -3.57
CA VAL A 194 -3.86 -11.41 -2.62
C VAL A 194 -4.86 -11.28 -1.46
N LEU A 195 -6.16 -11.21 -1.75
CA LEU A 195 -7.21 -11.10 -0.75
C LEU A 195 -7.23 -12.29 0.22
N VAL A 196 -7.04 -13.52 -0.27
CA VAL A 196 -6.89 -14.71 0.58
C VAL A 196 -5.72 -14.54 1.55
N GLY A 197 -4.56 -14.07 1.05
CA GLY A 197 -3.41 -13.76 1.88
C GLY A 197 -3.69 -12.69 2.93
N ILE A 198 -4.42 -11.61 2.56
CA ILE A 198 -4.79 -10.53 3.49
C ILE A 198 -5.65 -11.07 4.64
N PHE A 199 -6.64 -11.91 4.34
CA PHE A 199 -7.46 -12.54 5.37
C PHE A 199 -6.65 -13.48 6.26
N ALA A 200 -5.78 -14.32 5.68
CA ALA A 200 -4.93 -15.23 6.45
C ALA A 200 -3.99 -14.47 7.40
N THR A 201 -3.26 -13.48 6.87
CA THR A 201 -2.34 -12.66 7.67
C THR A 201 -3.07 -11.78 8.68
N GLY A 202 -4.23 -11.23 8.34
CA GLY A 202 -5.09 -10.48 9.26
C GLY A 202 -5.64 -11.32 10.39
N ALA A 203 -6.04 -12.57 10.11
CA ALA A 203 -6.48 -13.52 11.13
C ALA A 203 -5.33 -13.90 12.06
N LEU A 204 -4.12 -14.15 11.54
CA LEU A 204 -2.93 -14.42 12.34
C LEU A 204 -2.53 -13.24 13.23
N ASN A 205 -2.65 -12.01 12.73
CA ASN A 205 -2.39 -10.80 13.53
C ASN A 205 -3.45 -10.63 14.62
N THR A 206 -4.73 -10.85 14.28
CA THR A 206 -5.82 -10.76 15.25
C THR A 206 -5.69 -11.81 16.34
N TRP A 207 -5.39 -13.07 15.98
CA TRP A 207 -5.19 -14.19 16.90
C TRP A 207 -4.15 -13.87 17.98
N ARG A 208 -3.00 -13.30 17.57
CA ARG A 208 -1.94 -12.88 18.50
C ARG A 208 -2.36 -11.74 19.43
N MET A 209 -3.30 -10.91 18.99
CA MET A 209 -3.81 -9.78 19.76
C MET A 209 -5.06 -10.12 20.60
N VAL A 210 -5.62 -11.34 20.54
CA VAL A 210 -6.90 -11.67 21.23
C VAL A 210 -6.83 -11.44 22.75
N ALA A 211 -5.77 -11.91 23.42
CA ALA A 211 -5.65 -11.75 24.88
C ALA A 211 -5.50 -10.27 25.31
N PRO A 212 -4.64 -9.45 24.68
CA PRO A 212 -4.61 -8.00 24.91
C PRO A 212 -5.91 -7.24 24.58
N LEU A 213 -6.68 -7.73 23.59
CA LEU A 213 -7.90 -7.06 23.13
C LEU A 213 -9.12 -7.29 24.05
N ALA A 214 -9.15 -8.37 24.83
CA ALA A 214 -10.28 -8.70 25.69
C ALA A 214 -10.56 -7.63 26.77
N GLY A 215 -9.50 -6.97 27.28
CA GLY A 215 -9.61 -5.88 28.26
C GLY A 215 -9.82 -4.49 27.66
N THR A 216 -9.84 -4.35 26.33
CA THR A 216 -9.91 -3.05 25.63
C THR A 216 -11.08 -2.94 24.66
N LEU A 217 -12.07 -3.83 24.80
CA LEU A 217 -13.35 -3.73 24.10
C LEU A 217 -14.00 -2.37 24.40
N GLY A 218 -14.34 -1.63 23.34
CA GLY A 218 -14.86 -0.26 23.45
C GLY A 218 -13.79 0.85 23.42
N SER A 219 -12.50 0.52 23.33
CA SER A 219 -11.45 1.52 23.14
C SER A 219 -11.51 2.18 21.74
N PRO A 220 -10.99 3.41 21.58
CA PRO A 220 -10.87 4.06 20.27
C PRO A 220 -10.06 3.20 19.28
N TYR A 221 -9.01 2.51 19.76
CA TYR A 221 -8.20 1.61 18.95
C TYR A 221 -9.04 0.49 18.32
N VAL A 222 -9.82 -0.23 19.15
CA VAL A 222 -10.69 -1.33 18.68
C VAL A 222 -11.77 -0.80 17.73
N THR A 223 -12.31 0.39 17.99
CA THR A 223 -13.31 1.01 17.12
C THR A 223 -12.74 1.28 15.72
N VAL A 224 -11.54 1.87 15.63
CA VAL A 224 -10.88 2.12 14.34
C VAL A 224 -10.49 0.80 13.66
N LEU A 225 -10.08 -0.22 14.42
CA LEU A 225 -9.79 -1.55 13.89
C LEU A 225 -11.03 -2.20 13.26
N LEU A 226 -12.18 -2.18 13.95
CA LEU A 226 -13.45 -2.69 13.43
C LEU A 226 -13.91 -1.92 12.19
N LEU A 227 -13.75 -0.59 12.19
CA LEU A 227 -14.01 0.24 11.01
C LEU A 227 -13.12 -0.19 9.82
N LYS A 228 -11.82 -0.36 10.04
CA LYS A 228 -10.89 -0.85 9.01
C LYS A 228 -11.32 -2.21 8.46
N VAL A 229 -11.71 -3.15 9.32
CA VAL A 229 -12.20 -4.47 8.91
C VAL A 229 -13.48 -4.34 8.08
N GLY A 230 -14.45 -3.53 8.53
CA GLY A 230 -15.68 -3.27 7.79
C GLY A 230 -15.42 -2.67 6.39
N LEU A 231 -14.49 -1.72 6.29
CA LEU A 231 -14.08 -1.13 5.01
C LEU A 231 -13.42 -2.17 4.09
N VAL A 232 -12.55 -3.04 4.64
CA VAL A 232 -11.92 -4.13 3.87
C VAL A 232 -12.97 -5.13 3.37
N LEU A 233 -13.94 -5.51 4.20
CA LEU A 233 -15.04 -6.40 3.79
C LEU A 233 -15.91 -5.76 2.71
N LEU A 234 -16.20 -4.45 2.82
CA LEU A 234 -16.92 -3.70 1.80
C LEU A 234 -16.15 -3.65 0.48
N ALA A 235 -14.85 -3.38 0.51
CA ALA A 235 -14.00 -3.41 -0.68
C ALA A 235 -13.97 -4.80 -1.31
N ALA A 236 -13.85 -5.86 -0.51
CA ALA A 236 -13.91 -7.25 -0.98
C ALA A 236 -15.26 -7.58 -1.64
N ALA A 237 -16.37 -7.09 -1.10
CA ALA A 237 -17.69 -7.25 -1.69
C ALA A 237 -17.82 -6.53 -3.04
N LEU A 238 -17.29 -5.29 -3.14
CA LEU A 238 -17.23 -4.54 -4.40
C LEU A 238 -16.39 -5.26 -5.46
N GLY A 239 -15.20 -5.75 -5.09
CA GLY A 239 -14.36 -6.58 -5.94
C GLY A 239 -15.05 -7.88 -6.38
N GLY A 240 -15.79 -8.52 -5.47
CA GLY A 240 -16.64 -9.68 -5.74
C GLY A 240 -17.75 -9.39 -6.76
N ILE A 241 -18.48 -8.27 -6.60
CA ILE A 241 -19.48 -7.82 -7.58
C ILE A 241 -18.83 -7.59 -8.95
N ASN A 242 -17.65 -6.95 -8.98
CA ASN A 242 -16.91 -6.75 -10.20
C ASN A 242 -16.52 -8.07 -10.88
N ARG A 243 -16.03 -9.05 -10.12
CA ARG A 243 -15.58 -10.35 -10.64
C ARG A 243 -16.73 -11.25 -11.09
N PHE A 244 -17.79 -11.36 -10.29
CA PHE A 244 -18.84 -12.36 -10.50
C PHE A 244 -20.07 -11.83 -11.25
N VAL A 245 -20.28 -10.52 -11.27
CA VAL A 245 -21.46 -9.90 -11.93
C VAL A 245 -21.06 -9.05 -13.13
N VAL A 246 -20.13 -8.11 -12.96
CA VAL A 246 -19.82 -7.11 -14.01
C VAL A 246 -18.89 -7.68 -15.08
N MET A 247 -17.83 -8.38 -14.67
CA MET A 247 -16.84 -8.96 -15.57
C MET A 247 -17.42 -9.98 -16.57
N PRO A 248 -18.35 -10.90 -16.20
CA PRO A 248 -19.02 -11.76 -17.18
C PRO A 248 -19.77 -10.98 -18.27
N GLN A 249 -20.35 -9.82 -17.93
CA GLN A 249 -21.03 -8.93 -18.89
C GLN A 249 -20.06 -8.19 -19.82
N MET A 250 -18.75 -8.25 -19.58
CA MET A 250 -17.75 -7.72 -20.49
C MET A 250 -17.35 -8.74 -21.58
N ARG A 251 -17.75 -10.02 -21.41
CA ARG A 251 -17.56 -11.09 -22.39
C ARG A 251 -18.66 -11.14 -23.47
N THR A 252 -19.75 -10.39 -23.30
CA THR A 252 -20.85 -10.29 -24.27
C THR A 252 -20.47 -9.42 -25.50
N PRO A 253 -21.28 -9.41 -26.59
CA PRO A 253 -20.93 -8.76 -27.85
C PRO A 253 -20.47 -7.29 -27.73
N ALA A 254 -19.60 -6.86 -28.64
CA ALA A 254 -18.86 -5.58 -28.59
C ALA A 254 -19.74 -4.33 -28.39
N ILE A 255 -21.01 -4.36 -28.82
CA ILE A 255 -21.96 -3.24 -28.67
C ILE A 255 -22.21 -2.89 -27.19
N ALA A 256 -22.21 -3.90 -26.30
CA ALA A 256 -22.45 -3.70 -24.86
C ALA A 256 -21.15 -3.51 -24.05
N PHE A 257 -19.98 -3.78 -24.65
CA PHE A 257 -18.70 -3.77 -23.94
C PHE A 257 -18.37 -2.42 -23.30
N GLY A 258 -18.64 -1.31 -24.00
CA GLY A 258 -18.38 0.04 -23.48
C GLY A 258 -19.15 0.34 -22.19
N VAL A 259 -20.41 -0.10 -22.11
CA VAL A 259 -21.28 0.09 -20.94
C VAL A 259 -20.80 -0.77 -19.77
N SER A 260 -20.55 -2.07 -20.01
CA SER A 260 -20.02 -2.99 -18.99
C SER A 260 -18.65 -2.54 -18.47
N ARG A 261 -17.77 -2.04 -19.35
CA ARG A 261 -16.48 -1.43 -18.99
C ARG A 261 -16.67 -0.19 -18.12
N GLY A 262 -17.63 0.67 -18.46
CA GLY A 262 -17.96 1.86 -17.65
C GLY A 262 -18.43 1.50 -16.23
N ARG A 263 -19.30 0.49 -16.12
CA ARG A 263 -19.74 -0.06 -14.83
C ARG A 263 -18.59 -0.63 -14.02
N PHE A 264 -17.74 -1.47 -14.63
CA PHE A 264 -16.58 -2.06 -13.98
C PHE A 264 -15.65 -0.98 -13.40
N ARG A 265 -15.36 0.05 -14.20
CA ARG A 265 -14.56 1.20 -13.78
C ARG A 265 -15.20 2.02 -12.64
N THR A 266 -16.52 2.14 -12.64
CA THR A 266 -17.25 2.86 -11.59
C THR A 266 -17.13 2.12 -10.26
N VAL A 267 -17.37 0.81 -10.27
CA VAL A 267 -17.20 -0.04 -9.08
C VAL A 267 -15.75 -0.03 -8.60
N LEU A 268 -14.76 -0.12 -9.50
CA LEU A 268 -13.34 0.02 -9.15
C LEU A 268 -13.01 1.39 -8.53
N GLY A 269 -13.64 2.45 -9.02
CA GLY A 269 -13.48 3.80 -8.47
C GLY A 269 -14.00 3.90 -7.04
N ILE A 270 -15.18 3.32 -6.77
CA ILE A 270 -15.74 3.24 -5.42
C ILE A 270 -14.85 2.35 -4.53
N GLU A 271 -14.41 1.20 -5.03
CA GLU A 271 -13.48 0.29 -4.32
C GLU A 271 -12.19 1.02 -3.93
N SER A 272 -11.62 1.83 -4.84
CA SER A 272 -10.42 2.63 -4.58
C SER A 272 -10.62 3.63 -3.44
N VAL A 273 -11.78 4.30 -3.37
CA VAL A 273 -12.12 5.23 -2.28
C VAL A 273 -12.26 4.49 -0.96
N VAL A 274 -12.93 3.33 -0.96
CA VAL A 274 -13.09 2.48 0.24
C VAL A 274 -11.74 1.96 0.72
N LEU A 275 -10.86 1.51 -0.17
CA LEU A 275 -9.51 1.07 0.16
C LEU A 275 -8.63 2.22 0.67
N ALA A 276 -8.77 3.43 0.11
CA ALA A 276 -8.09 4.61 0.63
C ALA A 276 -8.57 4.96 2.05
N ALA A 277 -9.88 4.83 2.33
CA ALA A 277 -10.40 4.99 3.69
C ALA A 277 -9.85 3.92 4.65
N ALA A 278 -9.75 2.65 4.21
CA ALA A 278 -9.15 1.58 4.99
C ALA A 278 -7.66 1.83 5.28
N LEU A 279 -6.94 2.42 4.32
CA LEU A 279 -5.54 2.83 4.47
C LEU A 279 -5.38 4.00 5.45
N ALA A 280 -6.29 4.97 5.43
CA ALA A 280 -6.32 6.05 6.41
C ALA A 280 -6.59 5.50 7.83
N ALA A 281 -7.54 4.58 7.98
CA ALA A 281 -7.77 3.89 9.25
C ALA A 281 -6.53 3.09 9.70
N ALA A 282 -5.81 2.45 8.77
CA ALA A 282 -4.55 1.79 9.07
C ALA A 282 -3.46 2.78 9.53
N ALA A 283 -3.37 3.96 8.92
CA ALA A 283 -2.44 5.01 9.34
C ALA A 283 -2.75 5.54 10.75
N VAL A 284 -4.03 5.69 11.11
CA VAL A 284 -4.46 5.99 12.49
C VAL A 284 -4.00 4.88 13.44
N LEU A 285 -4.25 3.62 13.09
CA LEU A 285 -3.87 2.49 13.96
C LEU A 285 -2.36 2.39 14.15
N SER A 286 -1.56 2.72 13.14
CA SER A 286 -0.09 2.74 13.23
C SER A 286 0.47 3.90 14.04
N SER A 287 -0.29 5.00 14.22
CA SER A 287 0.13 6.12 15.08
C SER A 287 -0.33 5.97 16.53
N THR A 288 -1.17 4.96 16.82
CA THR A 288 -1.61 4.59 18.17
C THR A 288 -0.93 3.31 18.62
N GLN A 289 -0.51 3.23 19.88
CA GLN A 289 0.05 1.99 20.42
C GLN A 289 -1.05 0.90 20.52
N PRO A 290 -0.77 -0.35 20.11
CA PRO A 290 -1.65 -1.48 20.41
C PRO A 290 -1.81 -1.63 21.93
N PRO A 291 -2.97 -2.08 22.43
CA PRO A 291 -3.09 -2.50 23.81
C PRO A 291 -2.04 -3.55 24.16
N HIS A 292 -1.24 -3.31 25.18
CA HIS A 292 -0.36 -4.33 25.75
C HIS A 292 -1.13 -5.15 26.78
N ALA A 293 -0.98 -6.47 26.75
CA ALA A 293 -1.23 -7.26 27.96
C ALA A 293 -0.15 -6.84 28.97
N GLY A 294 -0.58 -6.29 30.11
CA GLY A 294 0.31 -6.05 31.24
C GLY A 294 0.87 -7.34 31.81
#